data_AF-M7T4F3-F1
#
_entry.id   AF-M7T4F3-F1
#
_cell.length_a   1.000
_cell.length_b   1.000
_cell.length_c   1.000
_cell.angle_alpha   90.00
_cell.angle_beta   90.00
_cell.angle_gamma   90.00
#
_symmetry.space_group_name_H-M   'P 1'
#
loop_
_entity.id
_entity.type
_entity.pdbx_description
1 polymer ?
#
loop_
_entity_poly.entity_id
_entity_poly.type
_entity_poly.pdbx_seq_one_letter_code
_entity_poly.pdbx_strand_id
1 'polypeptide(L)'
;MVAAAAAICDAVLPSSLKLAQLQRVAFLCGLATSGTKADIRKLITDAAANASSTPAHPKASRRAGIGTDNRRILSVDLGLRNLAYSLLVPAPTPLNHPGIGKLTGISPPPVHLHVWTRKSLVKASSPADEGKEKQKLDAFSPTAMAVTAVHLVRQTLLPLNPTHVLIERQRFRTGGAAPVQEWTLRVNTLEAMMHATFRTLRECGHWDGEVVSVAPSRVGPFWLDGRSSSDADNESGLAEEEGGVTVEKEMRSRKRGQKAKLNMKKEKIDILGNWLEEGNVVLPQNRNVEAMIQTYFERWRRTPRARKLTTRIGSEGGEDEVVTKIDDLADSLLQGLAWVKWEENKANLKSQERIIRLLGP
;
A
#
# COMPACT_ATOMS: atom_id res chain seq x y z
N MET A 1 15.11 16.16 -26.97
CA MET A 1 13.82 15.55 -26.53
C MET A 1 13.37 16.01 -25.13
N VAL A 2 14.26 16.13 -24.13
CA VAL A 2 13.90 16.55 -22.75
C VAL A 2 13.25 17.96 -22.69
N ALA A 3 13.77 18.94 -23.44
CA ALA A 3 13.24 20.30 -23.44
C ALA A 3 11.82 20.43 -24.02
N ALA A 4 11.46 19.60 -25.00
CA ALA A 4 10.12 19.60 -25.60
C ALA A 4 9.07 18.95 -24.68
N ALA A 5 9.45 17.89 -23.95
CA ALA A 5 8.57 17.26 -22.96
C ALA A 5 8.30 18.18 -21.76
N ALA A 6 9.31 18.94 -21.31
CA ALA A 6 9.15 19.94 -20.25
C ALA A 6 8.22 21.10 -20.68
N ALA A 7 8.39 21.61 -21.91
CA ALA A 7 7.56 22.69 -22.46
C ALA A 7 6.08 22.31 -22.63
N ILE A 8 5.78 21.04 -22.95
CA ILE A 8 4.40 20.54 -23.04
C ILE A 8 3.75 20.46 -21.64
N CYS A 9 4.49 20.10 -20.59
CA CYS A 9 3.91 19.89 -19.26
C CYS A 9 3.61 21.20 -18.50
N ASP A 10 4.44 22.24 -18.65
CA ASP A 10 4.16 23.55 -18.05
C ASP A 10 2.90 24.22 -18.63
N ALA A 11 2.57 23.93 -19.89
CA ALA A 11 1.33 24.40 -20.53
C ALA A 11 0.08 23.66 -20.04
N VAL A 12 0.22 22.46 -19.47
CA VAL A 12 -0.90 21.60 -19.08
C VAL A 12 -1.38 21.86 -17.64
N LEU A 13 -0.49 22.29 -16.75
CA LEU A 13 -0.82 22.59 -15.36
C LEU A 13 -1.18 24.08 -15.18
N PRO A 14 -2.46 24.46 -14.98
CA PRO A 14 -2.86 25.87 -14.96
C PRO A 14 -2.10 26.66 -13.89
N SER A 15 -1.56 27.83 -14.25
CA SER A 15 -0.88 28.74 -13.32
C SER A 15 -1.82 29.24 -12.21
N SER A 16 -3.13 29.29 -12.50
CA SER A 16 -4.21 29.69 -11.60
C SER A 16 -4.48 28.71 -10.44
N LEU A 17 -3.99 27.47 -10.50
CA LEU A 17 -4.21 26.51 -9.41
C LEU A 17 -3.62 27.02 -8.09
N LYS A 18 -4.44 27.03 -7.05
CA LYS A 18 -4.05 27.35 -5.67
C LYS A 18 -3.24 26.19 -5.06
N LEU A 19 -2.48 26.47 -4.01
CA LEU A 19 -1.67 25.46 -3.31
C LEU A 19 -2.52 24.24 -2.88
N ALA A 20 -3.69 24.47 -2.29
CA ALA A 20 -4.59 23.39 -1.88
C ALA A 20 -5.05 22.50 -3.05
N GLN A 21 -5.28 23.09 -4.24
CA GLN A 21 -5.62 22.33 -5.44
C GLN A 21 -4.42 21.51 -5.95
N LEU A 22 -3.22 22.08 -5.91
CA LEU A 22 -1.99 21.35 -6.26
C LEU A 22 -1.73 20.19 -5.29
N GLN A 23 -1.87 20.42 -3.98
CA GLN A 23 -1.80 19.37 -2.97
C GLN A 23 -2.85 18.29 -3.22
N ARG A 24 -4.06 18.68 -3.62
CA ARG A 24 -5.11 17.73 -3.98
C ARG A 24 -4.75 16.89 -5.20
N VAL A 25 -4.25 17.50 -6.29
CA VAL A 25 -3.78 16.75 -7.47
C VAL A 25 -2.64 15.82 -7.10
N ALA A 26 -1.64 16.31 -6.35
CA ALA A 26 -0.51 15.52 -5.90
C ALA A 26 -0.98 14.30 -5.06
N PHE A 27 -1.89 14.52 -4.12
CA PHE A 27 -2.50 13.47 -3.32
C PHE A 27 -3.22 12.42 -4.18
N LEU A 28 -4.04 12.85 -5.14
CA LEU A 28 -4.75 11.95 -6.05
C LEU A 28 -3.80 11.15 -6.96
N CYS A 29 -2.58 11.65 -7.18
CA CYS A 29 -1.54 10.98 -7.96
C CYS A 29 -0.54 10.19 -7.09
N GLY A 30 -0.79 10.06 -5.78
CA GLY A 30 0.10 9.38 -4.85
C GLY A 30 1.44 10.08 -4.62
N LEU A 31 1.56 11.38 -4.96
CA LEU A 31 2.76 12.20 -4.82
C LEU A 31 2.85 12.85 -3.43
N ALA A 32 4.00 13.46 -3.13
CA ALA A 32 4.17 14.23 -1.89
C ALA A 32 3.31 15.51 -1.91
N THR A 33 2.72 15.85 -0.76
CA THR A 33 1.83 17.01 -0.56
C THR A 33 2.44 18.13 0.27
N SER A 34 3.61 17.90 0.86
CA SER A 34 4.37 18.89 1.62
C SER A 34 5.35 19.65 0.71
N GLY A 35 5.70 20.87 1.10
CA GLY A 35 6.60 21.75 0.36
C GLY A 35 5.90 23.01 -0.17
N THR A 36 6.66 23.84 -0.89
CA THR A 36 6.15 25.09 -1.46
C THR A 36 5.25 24.82 -2.67
N LYS A 37 4.51 25.84 -3.12
CA LYS A 37 3.73 25.77 -4.35
C LYS A 37 4.59 25.36 -5.56
N ALA A 38 5.83 25.85 -5.63
CA ALA A 38 6.75 25.54 -6.72
C ALA A 38 7.20 24.07 -6.68
N ASP A 39 7.51 23.55 -5.50
CA ASP A 39 7.94 22.16 -5.31
C ASP A 39 6.85 21.17 -5.76
N ILE A 40 5.61 21.41 -5.33
CA ILE A 40 4.48 20.53 -5.66
C ILE A 40 4.15 20.63 -7.15
N ARG A 41 4.21 21.83 -7.76
CA ARG A 41 4.04 21.97 -9.22
C ARG A 41 5.07 21.14 -9.96
N LYS A 42 6.35 21.27 -9.59
CA LYS A 42 7.43 20.52 -10.21
C LYS A 42 7.20 19.01 -10.10
N LEU A 43 6.82 18.51 -8.92
CA LEU A 43 6.50 17.09 -8.72
C LEU A 43 5.38 16.58 -9.65
N ILE A 44 4.32 17.37 -9.83
CA ILE A 44 3.21 17.02 -10.73
C ILE A 44 3.67 17.04 -12.20
N THR A 45 4.43 18.07 -12.59
CA THR A 45 5.00 18.20 -13.94
C THR A 45 5.93 17.02 -14.27
N ASP A 46 6.84 16.66 -13.36
CA ASP A 46 7.75 15.52 -13.51
C ASP A 46 6.95 14.21 -13.63
N ALA A 47 5.90 14.04 -12.83
CA ALA A 47 5.03 12.87 -12.91
C ALA A 47 4.28 12.77 -14.25
N ALA A 48 3.81 13.90 -14.80
CA ALA A 48 3.13 13.96 -16.10
C ALA A 48 4.07 13.58 -17.26
N ALA A 49 5.32 14.04 -17.21
CA ALA A 49 6.35 13.70 -18.19
C ALA A 49 6.68 12.19 -18.16
N ASN A 50 6.80 11.62 -16.96
CA ASN A 50 7.11 10.20 -16.78
C ASN A 50 5.94 9.27 -17.15
N ALA A 51 4.69 9.70 -16.96
CA ALA A 51 3.49 8.97 -17.39
C ALA A 51 3.34 8.85 -18.92
N SER A 52 4.09 9.66 -19.68
CA SER A 52 4.17 9.57 -21.14
C SER A 52 5.30 8.65 -21.62
N SER A 53 6.22 8.32 -20.71
CA SER A 53 7.49 7.67 -21.01
C SER A 53 7.56 6.22 -20.56
N THR A 54 6.56 5.70 -19.81
CA THR A 54 6.57 4.32 -19.32
C THR A 54 6.46 3.37 -20.50
N PRO A 55 7.55 2.70 -20.93
CA PRO A 55 7.49 1.73 -21.99
C PRO A 55 6.73 0.52 -21.43
N ALA A 56 5.83 -0.06 -22.22
CA ALA A 56 5.44 -1.44 -21.97
C ALA A 56 6.72 -2.27 -21.83
N HIS A 57 6.87 -3.03 -20.73
CA HIS A 57 8.10 -3.80 -20.46
C HIS A 57 8.54 -4.55 -21.73
N PRO A 58 9.82 -4.47 -22.15
CA PRO A 58 10.27 -5.01 -23.44
C PRO A 58 10.01 -6.52 -23.59
N LYS A 59 9.92 -7.27 -22.48
CA LYS A 59 9.57 -8.70 -22.47
C LYS A 59 8.05 -8.95 -22.44
N ALA A 60 7.24 -8.02 -21.96
CA ALA A 60 5.77 -8.10 -21.95
C ALA A 60 5.17 -7.73 -23.31
N SER A 61 5.86 -6.91 -24.10
CA SER A 61 5.40 -6.45 -25.41
C SER A 61 5.35 -7.53 -26.50
N ARG A 62 6.04 -8.67 -26.34
CA ARG A 62 6.05 -9.73 -27.38
C ARG A 62 4.82 -10.65 -27.35
N ARG A 63 3.97 -10.55 -26.32
CA ARG A 63 2.76 -11.39 -26.17
C ARG A 63 1.46 -10.59 -26.03
N ALA A 64 1.51 -9.29 -25.79
CA ALA A 64 0.31 -8.46 -25.72
C ALA A 64 -0.15 -8.07 -27.12
N GLY A 65 -1.41 -8.41 -27.43
CA GLY A 65 -2.16 -7.70 -28.46
C GLY A 65 -2.26 -6.22 -28.13
N ILE A 66 -2.66 -5.45 -29.13
CA ILE A 66 -2.80 -3.99 -29.08
C ILE A 66 -3.62 -3.58 -27.83
N GLY A 67 -3.01 -2.83 -26.91
CA GLY A 67 -3.72 -2.03 -25.90
C GLY A 67 -3.83 -2.55 -24.47
N THR A 68 -3.23 -3.69 -24.07
CA THR A 68 -3.34 -4.17 -22.68
C THR A 68 -2.21 -3.63 -21.78
N ASP A 69 -2.58 -3.01 -20.66
CA ASP A 69 -1.63 -2.67 -19.59
C ASP A 69 -1.14 -3.97 -18.92
N ASN A 70 0.09 -4.38 -19.28
CA ASN A 70 0.71 -5.61 -18.80
C ASN A 70 1.45 -5.45 -17.47
N ARG A 71 1.24 -4.35 -16.73
CA ARG A 71 1.88 -4.17 -15.42
C ARG A 71 1.43 -5.26 -14.45
N ARG A 72 2.39 -5.97 -13.89
CA ARG A 72 2.22 -6.91 -12.78
C ARG A 72 2.69 -6.23 -11.49
N ILE A 73 1.75 -5.90 -10.63
CA ILE A 73 1.94 -5.02 -9.47
C ILE A 73 1.86 -5.89 -8.22
N LEU A 74 3.01 -6.12 -7.60
CA LEU A 74 3.14 -6.88 -6.36
C LEU A 74 3.15 -5.90 -5.19
N SER A 75 2.06 -5.83 -4.44
CA SER A 75 1.92 -4.97 -3.28
C SER A 75 2.22 -5.74 -2.00
N VAL A 76 3.15 -5.25 -1.20
CA VAL A 76 3.66 -5.90 0.01
C VAL A 76 3.42 -5.01 1.23
N ASP A 77 2.72 -5.57 2.21
CA ASP A 77 2.65 -5.06 3.58
C ASP A 77 3.62 -5.88 4.45
N LEU A 78 4.67 -5.21 4.94
CA LEU A 78 5.80 -5.88 5.56
C LEU A 78 5.53 -6.27 7.01
N GLY A 79 5.81 -7.53 7.31
CA GLY A 79 5.78 -8.05 8.67
C GLY A 79 6.55 -9.36 8.78
N LEU A 80 7.26 -9.56 9.89
CA LEU A 80 8.01 -10.81 10.08
C LEU A 80 7.10 -11.99 10.42
N ARG A 81 5.96 -11.75 11.07
CA ARG A 81 4.95 -12.77 11.43
C ARG A 81 3.65 -12.65 10.64
N ASN A 82 3.53 -11.58 9.87
CA ASN A 82 2.29 -11.15 9.26
C ASN A 82 2.55 -10.51 7.89
N LEU A 83 3.57 -10.97 7.17
CA LEU A 83 3.80 -10.54 5.79
C LEU A 83 2.52 -10.79 5.00
N ALA A 84 1.98 -9.75 4.38
CA ALA A 84 0.87 -9.89 3.45
C ALA A 84 1.27 -9.33 2.09
N TYR A 85 0.84 -10.00 1.02
CA TYR A 85 1.09 -9.49 -0.32
C TYR A 85 -0.02 -9.87 -1.29
N SER A 86 -0.23 -9.00 -2.27
CA SER A 86 -1.16 -9.19 -3.37
C SER A 86 -0.49 -8.94 -4.73
N LEU A 87 -0.89 -9.68 -5.76
CA LEU A 87 -0.42 -9.49 -7.13
C LEU A 87 -1.59 -9.10 -8.04
N LEU A 88 -1.52 -7.88 -8.57
CA LEU A 88 -2.55 -7.25 -9.39
C LEU A 88 -2.08 -7.06 -10.83
N VAL A 89 -3.01 -7.18 -11.77
CA VAL A 89 -2.85 -6.72 -13.16
C VAL A 89 -4.07 -5.86 -13.50
N PRO A 90 -3.90 -4.63 -14.03
CA PRO A 90 -5.03 -3.83 -14.46
C PRO A 90 -5.92 -4.58 -15.45
N ALA A 91 -7.24 -4.56 -15.24
CA ALA A 91 -8.21 -5.18 -16.13
C ALA A 91 -8.85 -4.10 -17.03
N PRO A 92 -9.26 -4.43 -18.27
CA PRO A 92 -9.98 -3.49 -19.12
C PRO A 92 -11.28 -3.05 -18.47
N THR A 93 -11.51 -1.73 -18.41
CA THR A 93 -12.80 -1.18 -17.95
C THR A 93 -13.88 -1.50 -18.99
N PRO A 94 -15.02 -2.12 -18.63
CA PRO A 94 -16.11 -2.34 -19.57
C PRO A 94 -16.65 -1.02 -20.10
N LEU A 95 -16.80 -0.89 -21.43
CA LEU A 95 -17.28 0.33 -22.12
C LEU A 95 -18.69 0.79 -21.68
N ASN A 96 -19.48 -0.09 -21.04
CA ASN A 96 -20.88 0.15 -20.67
C ASN A 96 -21.16 -0.05 -19.17
N HIS A 97 -20.32 0.49 -18.28
CA HIS A 97 -20.71 0.55 -16.86
C HIS A 97 -21.67 1.74 -16.64
N PRO A 98 -22.93 1.54 -16.19
CA PRO A 98 -23.90 2.61 -15.95
C PRO A 98 -23.58 3.37 -14.64
N GLY A 99 -22.34 3.83 -14.50
CA GLY A 99 -21.81 4.53 -13.33
C GLY A 99 -21.01 5.80 -13.65
N ILE A 100 -20.81 6.12 -14.95
CA ILE A 100 -20.12 7.34 -15.39
C ILE A 100 -20.85 8.63 -14.94
N GLY A 101 -22.10 8.51 -14.45
CA GLY A 101 -22.92 9.65 -14.05
C GLY A 101 -22.81 10.14 -12.60
N LYS A 102 -22.16 9.45 -11.65
CA LYS A 102 -22.24 9.86 -10.22
C LYS A 102 -21.14 9.39 -9.26
N LEU A 103 -19.98 8.95 -9.76
CA LEU A 103 -18.89 8.48 -8.89
C LEU A 103 -17.89 9.62 -8.63
N THR A 104 -17.74 9.97 -7.35
CA THR A 104 -16.58 10.73 -6.86
C THR A 104 -15.31 10.08 -7.42
N GLY A 105 -14.33 10.86 -7.87
CA GLY A 105 -13.18 10.42 -8.68
C GLY A 105 -12.17 9.44 -8.03
N ILE A 106 -12.60 8.67 -7.02
CA ILE A 106 -11.79 7.84 -6.15
C ILE A 106 -12.13 6.34 -6.30
N SER A 107 -13.12 5.92 -7.10
CA SER A 107 -13.36 4.47 -7.30
C SER A 107 -12.13 3.78 -7.92
N PRO A 108 -11.68 2.62 -7.39
CA PRO A 108 -10.59 1.85 -8.00
C PRO A 108 -11.01 1.35 -9.39
N PRO A 109 -10.08 1.28 -10.36
CA PRO A 109 -10.33 0.59 -11.61
C PRO A 109 -10.37 -0.93 -11.40
N PRO A 110 -11.02 -1.70 -12.30
CA PRO A 110 -11.01 -3.15 -12.25
C PRO A 110 -9.59 -3.72 -12.34
N VAL A 111 -9.32 -4.78 -11.56
CA VAL A 111 -8.03 -5.49 -11.55
C VAL A 111 -8.22 -7.00 -11.52
N HIS A 112 -7.33 -7.70 -12.21
CA HIS A 112 -7.14 -9.14 -12.09
C HIS A 112 -6.26 -9.45 -10.86
N LEU A 113 -6.81 -10.17 -9.89
CA LEU A 113 -6.09 -10.59 -8.68
C LEU A 113 -5.54 -12.01 -8.87
N HIS A 114 -4.21 -12.12 -8.97
CA HIS A 114 -3.52 -13.39 -9.21
C HIS A 114 -3.02 -14.06 -7.94
N VAL A 115 -2.64 -13.28 -6.93
CA VAL A 115 -2.16 -13.78 -5.64
C VAL A 115 -2.68 -12.86 -4.56
N TRP A 116 -3.12 -13.43 -3.44
CA TRP A 116 -3.43 -12.70 -2.22
C TRP A 116 -3.21 -13.63 -1.05
N THR A 117 -2.27 -13.31 -0.17
CA THR A 117 -1.87 -14.24 0.89
C THR A 117 -1.18 -13.54 2.05
N ARG A 118 -1.17 -14.21 3.21
CA ARG A 118 -0.48 -13.83 4.43
C ARG A 118 0.43 -14.96 4.87
N LYS A 119 1.67 -14.65 5.25
CA LYS A 119 2.72 -15.62 5.60
C LYS A 119 3.52 -15.15 6.82
N SER A 120 3.89 -16.07 7.69
CA SER A 120 4.93 -15.83 8.69
C SER A 120 6.30 -16.18 8.11
N LEU A 121 7.27 -15.26 8.24
CA LEU A 121 8.65 -15.46 7.81
C LEU A 121 9.51 -16.09 8.91
N VAL A 122 9.06 -15.98 10.16
CA VAL A 122 9.71 -16.59 11.32
C VAL A 122 8.83 -17.73 11.86
N LYS A 123 9.47 -18.79 12.37
CA LYS A 123 8.74 -19.89 13.02
C LYS A 123 8.06 -19.37 14.29
N ALA A 124 6.86 -19.88 14.59
CA ALA A 124 6.24 -19.67 15.88
C ALA A 124 7.13 -20.29 16.95
N SER A 125 7.42 -19.54 18.02
CA SER A 125 8.12 -20.07 19.18
C SER A 125 7.21 -21.08 19.86
N SER A 126 7.60 -22.36 19.84
CA SER A 126 6.90 -23.42 20.55
C SER A 126 6.96 -23.16 22.07
N PRO A 127 5.98 -23.61 22.86
CA PRO A 127 6.08 -23.59 24.34
C PRO A 127 7.35 -24.32 24.85
N ALA A 128 7.88 -25.27 24.07
CA ALA A 128 9.13 -25.96 24.35
C ALA A 128 10.41 -25.10 24.17
N ASP A 129 10.31 -23.87 23.64
CA ASP A 129 11.45 -22.97 23.42
C ASP A 129 11.64 -21.92 24.55
N GLU A 130 10.91 -22.03 25.67
CA GLU A 130 10.97 -21.09 26.80
C GLU A 130 12.36 -21.00 27.50
N GLY A 131 13.35 -21.81 27.10
CA GLY A 131 14.75 -21.72 27.55
C GLY A 131 15.77 -21.27 26.48
N LYS A 132 15.34 -20.92 25.27
CA LYS A 132 16.25 -20.68 24.11
C LYS A 132 16.25 -19.22 23.63
N GLU A 133 16.38 -18.30 24.58
CA GLU A 133 16.41 -16.86 24.28
C GLU A 133 17.51 -16.48 23.27
N LYS A 134 18.68 -17.14 23.34
CA LYS A 134 19.76 -17.02 22.35
C LYS A 134 19.37 -17.42 20.93
N GLN A 135 18.61 -18.50 20.73
CA GLN A 135 18.18 -18.93 19.38
C GLN A 135 17.12 -17.99 18.80
N LYS A 136 16.29 -17.40 19.66
CA LYS A 136 15.29 -16.39 19.26
C LYS A 136 15.94 -15.07 18.85
N LEU A 137 17.00 -14.64 19.55
CA LEU A 137 17.80 -13.48 19.17
C LEU A 137 18.58 -13.73 17.86
N ASP A 138 19.11 -14.93 17.67
CA ASP A 138 19.86 -15.29 16.48
C ASP A 138 19.00 -15.27 15.19
N ALA A 139 17.71 -15.60 15.29
CA ALA A 139 16.77 -15.52 14.17
C ALA A 139 16.56 -14.10 13.63
N PHE A 140 16.87 -13.07 14.42
CA PHE A 140 16.80 -11.66 14.02
C PHE A 140 18.19 -11.04 13.85
N SER A 141 19.26 -11.84 13.88
CA SER A 141 20.60 -11.36 13.56
C SER A 141 20.66 -10.83 12.12
N PRO A 142 21.58 -9.89 11.80
CA PRO A 142 21.74 -9.41 10.43
C PRO A 142 21.96 -10.54 9.42
N THR A 143 22.70 -11.59 9.79
CA THR A 143 22.95 -12.77 8.95
C THR A 143 21.66 -13.54 8.66
N ALA A 144 20.87 -13.86 9.68
CA ALA A 144 19.61 -14.60 9.50
C ALA A 144 18.57 -13.78 8.72
N MET A 145 18.50 -12.48 8.97
CA MET A 145 17.61 -11.56 8.27
C MET A 145 17.99 -11.41 6.80
N ALA A 146 19.28 -11.38 6.47
CA ALA A 146 19.75 -11.33 5.08
C ALA A 146 19.34 -12.60 4.31
N VAL A 147 19.50 -13.78 4.91
CA VAL A 147 19.03 -15.05 4.32
C VAL A 147 17.52 -15.01 4.11
N THR A 148 16.76 -14.53 5.11
CA THR A 148 15.31 -14.39 5.03
C THR A 148 14.88 -13.45 3.89
N ALA A 149 15.52 -12.28 3.76
CA ALA A 149 15.24 -11.31 2.71
C ALA A 149 15.53 -11.89 1.31
N VAL A 150 16.69 -12.53 1.13
CA VAL A 150 17.07 -13.13 -0.16
C VAL A 150 16.13 -14.26 -0.55
N HIS A 151 15.78 -15.16 0.38
CA HIS A 151 14.81 -16.23 0.12
C HIS A 151 13.43 -15.69 -0.20
N LEU A 152 12.93 -14.72 0.58
CA LEU A 152 11.64 -14.08 0.31
C LEU A 152 11.62 -13.49 -1.11
N VAL A 153 12.62 -12.69 -1.47
CA VAL A 153 12.67 -12.05 -2.78
C VAL A 153 12.81 -13.08 -3.90
N ARG A 154 13.80 -13.98 -3.83
CA ARG A 154 14.14 -14.87 -4.96
C ARG A 154 13.22 -16.07 -5.11
N GLN A 155 12.72 -16.62 -4.02
CA GLN A 155 11.95 -17.87 -4.03
C GLN A 155 10.45 -17.64 -3.89
N THR A 156 10.01 -16.49 -3.37
CA THR A 156 8.59 -16.19 -3.18
C THR A 156 8.10 -15.07 -4.09
N LEU A 157 8.75 -13.91 -4.08
CA LEU A 157 8.22 -12.70 -4.74
C LEU A 157 8.56 -12.63 -6.23
N LEU A 158 9.81 -12.86 -6.64
CA LEU A 158 10.22 -12.80 -8.04
C LEU A 158 9.60 -13.89 -8.94
N PRO A 159 9.37 -15.13 -8.48
CA PRO A 159 8.66 -16.13 -9.29
C PRO A 159 7.24 -15.72 -9.71
N LEU A 160 6.65 -14.70 -9.05
CA LEU A 160 5.37 -14.11 -9.44
C LEU A 160 5.48 -13.20 -10.69
N ASN A 161 6.71 -12.97 -11.16
CA ASN A 161 7.07 -12.10 -12.27
C ASN A 161 6.54 -10.66 -12.11
N PRO A 162 6.81 -9.96 -10.99
CA PRO A 162 6.38 -8.58 -10.82
C PRO A 162 7.15 -7.65 -11.76
N THR A 163 6.46 -6.63 -12.27
CA THR A 163 7.09 -5.47 -12.94
C THR A 163 7.29 -4.32 -11.96
N HIS A 164 6.41 -4.21 -10.98
CA HIS A 164 6.45 -3.20 -9.92
C HIS A 164 6.27 -3.93 -8.59
N VAL A 165 7.11 -3.61 -7.61
CA VAL A 165 7.00 -4.10 -6.23
C VAL A 165 6.75 -2.90 -5.34
N LEU A 166 5.55 -2.81 -4.78
CA LEU A 166 5.18 -1.78 -3.83
C LEU A 166 5.51 -2.28 -2.43
N ILE A 167 6.28 -1.50 -1.68
CA ILE A 167 6.62 -1.79 -0.29
C ILE A 167 6.08 -0.65 0.56
N GLU A 168 5.15 -0.93 1.46
CA GLU A 168 4.75 0.07 2.46
C GLU A 168 5.95 0.37 3.37
N ARG A 169 6.33 1.65 3.49
CA ARG A 169 7.42 2.05 4.38
C ARG A 169 7.03 1.82 5.82
N GLN A 170 7.86 1.12 6.58
CA GLN A 170 7.64 0.98 8.01
C GLN A 170 7.83 2.34 8.71
N ARG A 171 6.84 2.74 9.54
CA ARG A 171 6.93 3.99 10.32
C ARG A 171 7.89 3.80 11.49
N PHE A 172 8.78 4.76 11.69
CA PHE A 172 9.55 4.86 12.93
C PHE A 172 8.62 5.19 14.10
N ARG A 173 8.81 4.51 15.24
CA ARG A 173 7.98 4.69 16.44
C ARG A 173 8.90 4.94 17.63
N THR A 174 8.96 6.17 18.11
CA THR A 174 9.76 6.60 19.27
C THR A 174 8.99 6.59 20.59
N GLY A 175 7.66 6.71 20.54
CA GLY A 175 6.79 6.79 21.74
C GLY A 175 6.20 5.44 22.20
N GLY A 176 6.90 4.33 22.00
CA GLY A 176 6.43 2.98 22.34
C GLY A 176 7.29 2.29 23.40
N ALA A 177 6.74 1.27 24.07
CA ALA A 177 7.53 0.39 24.92
C ALA A 177 8.65 -0.28 24.11
N ALA A 178 9.76 -0.65 24.76
CA ALA A 178 10.94 -1.25 24.11
C ALA A 178 10.63 -2.37 23.09
N PRO A 179 9.66 -3.27 23.32
CA PRO A 179 9.28 -4.28 22.31
C PRO A 179 8.77 -3.71 20.98
N VAL A 180 8.12 -2.54 21.00
CA VAL A 180 7.63 -1.86 19.79
C VAL A 180 8.80 -1.30 18.98
N GLN A 181 9.78 -0.72 19.66
CA GLN A 181 10.99 -0.20 19.02
C GLN A 181 11.81 -1.35 18.41
N GLU A 182 12.02 -2.42 19.16
CA GLU A 182 12.73 -3.60 18.68
C GLU A 182 12.05 -4.21 17.45
N TRP A 183 10.73 -4.38 17.48
CA TRP A 183 9.99 -4.89 16.32
C TRP A 183 10.11 -3.95 15.11
N THR A 184 10.03 -2.64 15.33
CA THR A 184 10.20 -1.64 14.27
C THR A 184 11.58 -1.74 13.63
N LEU A 185 12.64 -1.89 14.42
CA LEU A 185 14.01 -2.07 13.91
C LEU A 185 14.15 -3.35 13.09
N ARG A 186 13.56 -4.47 13.53
CA ARG A 186 13.60 -5.73 12.80
C ARG A 186 12.88 -5.65 11.45
N VAL A 187 11.70 -5.02 11.40
CA VAL A 187 10.97 -4.83 10.13
C VAL A 187 11.71 -3.85 9.21
N ASN A 188 12.24 -2.73 9.73
CA ASN A 188 13.08 -1.80 8.95
C ASN A 188 14.32 -2.48 8.37
N THR A 189 14.93 -3.42 9.13
CA THR A 189 16.07 -4.20 8.66
C THR A 189 15.68 -5.07 7.47
N LEU A 190 14.54 -5.77 7.56
CA LEU A 190 14.01 -6.55 6.44
C LEU A 190 13.70 -5.66 5.21
N GLU A 191 13.04 -4.52 5.42
CA GLU A 191 12.72 -3.54 4.37
C GLU A 191 13.99 -3.11 3.64
N ALA A 192 15.00 -2.65 4.37
CA ALA A 192 16.28 -2.21 3.79
C ALA A 192 16.98 -3.33 3.01
N MET A 193 17.01 -4.56 3.55
CA MET A 193 17.60 -5.72 2.88
C MET A 193 16.83 -6.10 1.61
N MET A 194 15.50 -6.01 1.61
CA MET A 194 14.68 -6.24 0.43
C MET A 194 14.97 -5.19 -0.65
N HIS A 195 15.01 -3.91 -0.29
CA HIS A 195 15.39 -2.83 -1.21
C HIS A 195 16.78 -3.06 -1.84
N ALA A 196 17.78 -3.39 -1.01
CA ALA A 196 19.12 -3.70 -1.48
C ALA A 196 19.15 -4.94 -2.41
N THR A 197 18.41 -5.99 -2.05
CA THR A 197 18.33 -7.23 -2.84
C THR A 197 17.70 -6.97 -4.20
N PHE A 198 16.54 -6.30 -4.27
CA PHE A 198 15.90 -5.96 -5.54
C PHE A 198 16.77 -5.03 -6.39
N ARG A 199 17.41 -4.02 -5.80
CA ARG A 199 18.31 -3.12 -6.55
C ARG A 199 19.49 -3.89 -7.13
N THR A 200 20.11 -4.76 -6.35
CA THR A 200 21.24 -5.60 -6.80
C THR A 200 20.80 -6.52 -7.93
N LEU A 201 19.66 -7.21 -7.79
CA LEU A 201 19.14 -8.08 -8.85
C LEU A 201 18.81 -7.31 -10.13
N ARG A 202 18.41 -6.04 -10.01
CA ARG A 202 18.21 -5.15 -11.16
C ARG A 202 19.50 -4.77 -11.87
N GLU A 203 20.50 -4.30 -11.13
CA GLU A 203 21.82 -3.93 -11.68
C GLU A 203 22.53 -5.13 -12.32
N CYS A 204 22.37 -6.32 -11.75
CA CYS A 204 22.92 -7.56 -12.31
C CYS A 204 22.11 -8.15 -13.48
N GLY A 205 21.02 -7.48 -13.91
CA GLY A 205 20.20 -7.94 -15.04
C GLY A 205 19.33 -9.18 -14.78
N HIS A 206 19.15 -9.57 -13.51
CA HIS A 206 18.29 -10.69 -13.12
C HIS A 206 16.80 -10.31 -13.04
N TRP A 207 16.49 -9.02 -12.92
CA TRP A 207 15.13 -8.50 -12.89
C TRP A 207 15.12 -7.07 -13.44
N ASP A 208 14.15 -6.68 -14.27
CA ASP A 208 14.12 -5.37 -14.93
C ASP A 208 13.04 -4.43 -14.37
N GLY A 209 12.36 -4.84 -13.28
CA GLY A 209 11.28 -4.07 -12.68
C GLY A 209 11.73 -2.97 -11.71
N GLU A 210 10.75 -2.38 -11.04
CA GLU A 210 10.93 -1.26 -10.11
C GLU A 210 10.39 -1.56 -8.71
N VAL A 211 11.10 -1.10 -7.68
CA VAL A 211 10.59 -1.07 -6.30
C VAL A 211 10.12 0.33 -5.98
N VAL A 212 8.89 0.46 -5.49
CA VAL A 212 8.26 1.72 -5.12
C VAL A 212 7.96 1.70 -3.62
N SER A 213 8.57 2.61 -2.88
CA SER A 213 8.25 2.81 -1.46
C SER A 213 6.97 3.63 -1.32
N VAL A 214 5.94 3.07 -0.69
CA VAL A 214 4.65 3.73 -0.47
C VAL A 214 4.63 4.33 0.94
N ALA A 215 4.22 5.60 1.04
CA ALA A 215 4.09 6.26 2.33
C ALA A 215 2.79 5.80 3.04
N PRO A 216 2.86 5.35 4.30
CA PRO A 216 1.69 4.84 5.03
C PRO A 216 0.54 5.82 5.22
N SER A 217 0.81 7.12 5.17
CA SER A 217 -0.19 8.17 5.32
C SER A 217 -1.03 8.40 4.06
N ARG A 218 -0.70 7.73 2.94
CA ARG A 218 -1.38 7.99 1.66
C ARG A 218 -2.58 7.07 1.42
N VAL A 219 -2.42 5.76 1.61
CA VAL A 219 -3.42 4.78 1.17
C VAL A 219 -4.76 4.91 1.91
N GLY A 220 -4.73 5.01 3.25
CA GLY A 220 -5.96 5.10 4.06
C GLY A 220 -6.78 6.35 3.72
N PRO A 221 -6.23 7.56 3.90
CA PRO A 221 -6.93 8.80 3.56
C PRO A 221 -7.36 8.88 2.09
N PHE A 222 -6.59 8.27 1.16
CA PHE A 222 -6.93 8.26 -0.25
C PHE A 222 -8.30 7.63 -0.51
N TRP A 223 -8.58 6.49 0.12
CA TRP A 223 -9.86 5.81 -0.01
C TRP A 223 -10.96 6.38 0.88
N LEU A 224 -10.61 6.90 2.04
CA LEU A 224 -11.57 7.20 3.11
C LEU A 224 -11.95 8.67 3.22
N ASP A 225 -11.00 9.59 3.01
CA ASP A 225 -11.23 10.98 3.37
C ASP A 225 -11.65 11.84 2.18
N GLY A 226 -11.25 11.50 0.96
CA GLY A 226 -11.60 12.28 -0.23
C GLY A 226 -11.31 13.79 -0.12
N ARG A 227 -10.54 14.22 0.89
CA ARG A 227 -10.21 15.60 1.23
C ARG A 227 -8.71 15.67 1.51
N SER A 228 -8.10 16.78 1.14
CA SER A 228 -6.66 17.03 1.22
C SER A 228 -6.11 16.80 2.62
N SER A 229 -4.95 16.17 2.68
CA SER A 229 -4.12 15.82 3.84
C SER A 229 -3.54 17.02 4.60
N SER A 230 -4.20 18.17 4.67
CA SER A 230 -3.72 19.32 5.45
C SER A 230 -3.62 19.01 6.96
N ASP A 231 -4.35 18.00 7.44
CA ASP A 231 -4.42 17.67 8.86
C ASP A 231 -3.57 16.45 9.26
N ALA A 232 -3.06 15.68 8.28
CA ALA A 232 -2.37 14.42 8.55
C ALA A 232 -0.83 14.55 8.69
N ASP A 233 -0.23 15.61 8.15
CA ASP A 233 1.22 15.83 8.21
C ASP A 233 1.67 16.53 9.51
N ASN A 234 0.74 16.87 10.42
CA ASN A 234 1.05 17.49 11.71
C ASN A 234 1.41 16.48 12.83
N GLU A 235 1.56 15.19 12.52
CA GLU A 235 2.03 14.18 13.50
C GLU A 235 3.56 13.96 13.50
N SER A 236 4.32 14.74 12.71
CA SER A 236 5.79 14.70 12.76
C SER A 236 6.40 16.08 12.92
N GLY A 237 6.68 16.49 14.16
CA GLY A 237 7.58 17.61 14.44
C GLY A 237 7.18 18.44 15.66
N LEU A 238 7.82 18.11 16.79
CA LEU A 238 8.22 19.05 17.85
C LEU A 238 7.18 20.12 18.22
N ALA A 239 6.24 19.76 19.10
CA ALA A 239 5.61 20.78 19.92
C ALA A 239 6.70 21.37 20.82
N GLU A 240 7.04 22.64 20.59
CA GLU A 240 7.76 23.44 21.57
C GLU A 240 6.99 23.37 22.88
N GLU A 241 7.66 22.83 23.90
CA GLU A 241 7.17 22.72 25.26
C GLU A 241 7.10 24.12 25.88
N GLU A 242 5.98 24.81 25.71
CA GLU A 242 5.57 25.83 26.67
C GLU A 242 4.09 25.68 27.01
N GLY A 243 3.83 25.33 28.27
CA GLY A 243 2.51 25.41 28.89
C GLY A 243 1.91 24.06 29.28
N GLY A 244 1.89 23.79 30.60
CA GLY A 244 1.43 22.54 31.22
C GLY A 244 0.10 22.01 30.68
N VAL A 245 0.16 20.89 29.95
CA VAL A 245 -1.00 20.12 29.55
C VAL A 245 -1.42 19.24 30.73
N THR A 246 -2.68 19.36 31.16
CA THR A 246 -3.21 18.51 32.23
C THR A 246 -3.29 17.05 31.77
N VAL A 247 -2.95 16.12 32.68
CA VAL A 247 -2.94 14.66 32.44
C VAL A 247 -4.28 14.16 31.84
N GLU A 248 -5.40 14.77 32.20
CA GLU A 248 -6.72 14.44 31.66
C GLU A 248 -6.89 14.78 30.16
N LYS A 249 -6.31 15.90 29.70
CA LYS A 249 -6.40 16.34 28.31
C LYS A 249 -5.56 15.43 27.41
N GLU A 250 -4.38 15.01 27.88
CA GLU A 250 -3.58 13.98 27.20
C GLU A 250 -4.32 12.65 27.11
N MET A 251 -4.93 12.19 28.20
CA MET A 251 -5.62 10.89 28.23
C MET A 251 -6.84 10.87 27.28
N ARG A 252 -7.60 11.98 27.22
CA ARG A 252 -8.72 12.15 26.28
C ARG A 252 -8.24 12.20 24.83
N SER A 253 -7.14 12.89 24.55
CA SER A 253 -6.53 12.94 23.22
C SER A 253 -6.05 11.56 22.76
N ARG A 254 -5.34 10.82 23.62
CA ARG A 254 -4.89 9.44 23.35
C ARG A 254 -6.07 8.50 23.08
N LYS A 255 -7.15 8.57 23.86
CA LYS A 255 -8.37 7.78 23.65
C LYS A 255 -9.06 8.11 22.32
N ARG A 256 -9.12 9.40 21.94
CA ARG A 256 -9.67 9.84 20.65
C ARG A 256 -8.83 9.33 19.47
N GLY A 257 -7.51 9.48 19.53
CA GLY A 257 -6.59 8.98 18.50
C GLY A 257 -6.67 7.46 18.31
N GLN A 258 -6.73 6.70 19.42
CA GLN A 258 -6.94 5.24 19.36
C GLN A 258 -8.27 4.86 18.71
N LYS A 259 -9.35 5.58 19.01
CA LYS A 259 -10.66 5.34 18.41
C LYS A 259 -10.66 5.66 16.90
N ALA A 260 -10.05 6.78 16.49
CA ALA A 260 -9.92 7.14 15.08
C ALA A 260 -9.13 6.08 14.29
N LYS A 261 -8.02 5.59 14.86
CA LYS A 261 -7.20 4.52 14.26
C LYS A 261 -7.96 3.19 14.14
N LEU A 262 -8.76 2.84 15.16
CA LEU A 262 -9.60 1.64 15.11
C LEU A 262 -10.68 1.76 14.04
N ASN A 263 -11.31 2.93 13.92
CA ASN A 263 -12.32 3.21 12.91
C ASN A 263 -11.72 3.12 11.49
N MET A 264 -10.59 3.79 11.24
CA MET A 264 -9.85 3.72 9.98
C MET A 264 -9.53 2.27 9.57
N LYS A 265 -9.07 1.43 10.52
CA LYS A 265 -8.81 0.01 10.25
C LYS A 265 -10.08 -0.76 9.87
N LYS A 266 -11.19 -0.48 10.57
CA LYS A 266 -12.48 -1.12 10.27
C LYS A 266 -13.01 -0.66 8.90
N GLU A 267 -12.96 0.63 8.63
CA GLU A 267 -13.45 1.21 7.38
C GLU A 267 -12.68 0.70 6.16
N LYS A 268 -11.35 0.53 6.27
CA LYS A 268 -10.54 -0.14 5.24
C LYS A 268 -11.04 -1.55 4.94
N ILE A 269 -11.24 -2.35 5.99
CA ILE A 269 -11.74 -3.71 5.88
C ILE A 269 -13.13 -3.73 5.22
N ASP A 270 -14.00 -2.80 5.63
CA ASP A 270 -15.37 -2.67 5.14
C ASP A 270 -15.43 -2.25 3.67
N ILE A 271 -14.64 -1.24 3.26
CA ILE A 271 -14.55 -0.82 1.85
C ILE A 271 -14.07 -1.97 0.97
N LEU A 272 -13.01 -2.68 1.37
CA LEU A 272 -12.52 -3.81 0.59
C LEU A 272 -13.55 -4.94 0.54
N GLY A 273 -14.22 -5.23 1.65
CA GLY A 273 -15.29 -6.22 1.71
C GLY A 273 -16.42 -5.91 0.72
N ASN A 274 -16.86 -4.66 0.65
CA ASN A 274 -17.88 -4.23 -0.29
C ASN A 274 -17.42 -4.41 -1.75
N TRP A 275 -16.21 -4.00 -2.11
CA TRP A 275 -15.70 -4.18 -3.48
C TRP A 275 -15.52 -5.64 -3.89
N LEU A 276 -15.14 -6.50 -2.94
CA LEU A 276 -15.08 -7.94 -3.17
C LEU A 276 -16.50 -8.50 -3.39
N GLU A 277 -17.51 -8.01 -2.65
CA GLU A 277 -18.90 -8.46 -2.78
C GLU A 277 -19.55 -7.99 -4.09
N GLU A 278 -19.24 -6.77 -4.55
CA GLU A 278 -19.69 -6.24 -5.85
C GLU A 278 -19.13 -7.04 -7.03
N GLY A 279 -17.92 -7.60 -6.90
CA GLY A 279 -17.32 -8.52 -7.88
C GLY A 279 -16.90 -7.87 -9.21
N ASN A 280 -16.95 -6.54 -9.33
CA ASN A 280 -16.60 -5.78 -10.54
C ASN A 280 -15.24 -5.05 -10.44
N VAL A 281 -14.73 -4.85 -9.22
CA VAL A 281 -13.41 -4.22 -8.98
C VAL A 281 -12.30 -5.27 -8.93
N VAL A 282 -12.48 -6.34 -8.16
CA VAL A 282 -11.44 -7.36 -7.92
C VAL A 282 -11.86 -8.67 -8.59
N LEU A 283 -11.19 -9.02 -9.69
CA LEU A 283 -11.49 -10.18 -10.51
C LEU A 283 -10.52 -11.32 -10.17
N PRO A 284 -10.93 -12.35 -9.41
CA PRO A 284 -10.05 -13.45 -9.06
C PRO A 284 -9.60 -14.22 -10.32
N GLN A 285 -8.33 -14.65 -10.34
CA GLN A 285 -7.76 -15.33 -11.51
C GLN A 285 -7.46 -16.82 -11.28
N ASN A 286 -7.70 -17.33 -10.07
CA ASN A 286 -7.54 -18.74 -9.75
C ASN A 286 -8.26 -19.11 -8.45
N ARG A 287 -8.44 -20.42 -8.24
CA ARG A 287 -9.12 -21.01 -7.08
C ARG A 287 -8.48 -20.64 -5.74
N ASN A 288 -7.16 -20.42 -5.68
CA ASN A 288 -6.49 -20.06 -4.44
C ASN A 288 -6.89 -18.64 -4.00
N VAL A 289 -7.00 -17.71 -4.95
CA VAL A 289 -7.50 -16.36 -4.69
C VAL A 289 -8.98 -16.39 -4.32
N GLU A 290 -9.80 -17.17 -5.03
CA GLU A 290 -11.23 -17.34 -4.68
C GLU A 290 -11.40 -17.86 -3.25
N ALA A 291 -10.65 -18.90 -2.87
CA ALA A 291 -10.67 -19.45 -1.52
C ALA A 291 -10.23 -18.41 -0.47
N MET A 292 -9.24 -17.58 -0.79
CA MET A 292 -8.81 -16.50 0.10
C MET A 292 -9.85 -15.39 0.25
N ILE A 293 -10.55 -15.04 -0.83
CA ILE A 293 -11.68 -14.10 -0.79
C ILE A 293 -12.81 -14.66 0.09
N GLN A 294 -13.16 -15.94 -0.05
CA GLN A 294 -14.16 -16.58 0.81
C GLN A 294 -13.72 -16.55 2.28
N THR A 295 -12.47 -16.90 2.55
CA THR A 295 -11.87 -16.83 3.88
C THR A 295 -11.96 -15.40 4.46
N TYR A 296 -11.67 -14.39 3.65
CA TYR A 296 -11.80 -12.99 4.04
C TYR A 296 -13.25 -12.63 4.36
N PHE A 297 -14.21 -13.02 3.52
CA PHE A 297 -15.64 -12.76 3.74
C PHE A 297 -16.18 -13.38 5.02
N GLU A 298 -15.82 -14.63 5.30
CA GLU A 298 -16.22 -15.30 6.54
C GLU A 298 -15.74 -14.56 7.79
N ARG A 299 -14.60 -13.86 7.71
CA ARG A 299 -14.07 -13.05 8.81
C ARG A 299 -14.70 -11.66 8.85
N TRP A 300 -14.95 -11.07 7.68
CA TRP A 300 -15.54 -9.75 7.54
C TRP A 300 -16.99 -9.72 8.03
N ARG A 301 -17.82 -10.69 7.61
CA ARG A 301 -19.24 -10.81 7.99
C ARG A 301 -19.46 -11.28 9.44
N ARG A 302 -18.43 -11.80 10.12
CA ARG A 302 -18.55 -12.27 11.51
C ARG A 302 -18.86 -11.13 12.47
N THR A 303 -19.94 -11.29 13.24
CA THR A 303 -20.34 -10.33 14.28
C THR A 303 -19.34 -10.30 15.45
N PRO A 304 -19.24 -9.18 16.20
CA PRO A 304 -18.30 -9.05 17.32
C PRO A 304 -18.46 -10.13 18.42
N ARG A 305 -19.67 -10.68 18.61
CA ARG A 305 -19.92 -11.76 19.58
C ARG A 305 -19.29 -13.09 19.16
N ALA A 306 -19.31 -13.42 17.87
CA ALA A 306 -18.70 -14.65 17.35
C ALA A 306 -17.15 -14.60 17.37
N ARG A 307 -16.55 -13.41 17.25
CA ARG A 307 -15.09 -13.22 17.36
C ARG A 307 -14.55 -13.52 18.77
N LYS A 308 -15.32 -13.23 19.83
CA LYS A 308 -14.92 -13.50 21.22
C LYS A 308 -14.95 -14.98 21.59
N LEU A 309 -15.85 -15.76 20.98
CA LEU A 309 -16.01 -17.19 21.27
C LEU A 309 -14.90 -18.04 20.62
N THR A 310 -14.53 -17.72 19.37
CA THR A 310 -13.45 -18.41 18.64
C THR A 310 -12.07 -18.18 19.24
N THR A 311 -11.79 -16.98 19.74
CA THR A 311 -10.51 -16.67 20.44
C THR A 311 -10.33 -17.46 21.75
N ARG A 312 -11.40 -18.02 22.33
CA ARG A 312 -11.34 -18.85 23.54
C ARG A 312 -11.18 -20.34 23.27
N ILE A 313 -11.44 -20.80 22.04
CA ILE A 313 -11.54 -22.23 21.70
C ILE A 313 -10.35 -22.69 20.82
N GLY A 314 -9.72 -21.80 20.05
CA GLY A 314 -8.59 -22.16 19.19
C GLY A 314 -7.23 -21.77 19.78
N SER A 315 -6.59 -22.69 20.49
CA SER A 315 -5.16 -22.60 20.81
C SER A 315 -4.52 -23.98 20.83
N GLU A 316 -4.64 -24.73 19.74
CA GLU A 316 -3.67 -25.76 19.37
C GLU A 316 -3.35 -25.61 17.88
N GLY A 317 -2.04 -25.60 17.58
CA GLY A 317 -1.48 -25.06 16.35
C GLY A 317 -1.81 -25.82 15.07
N GLY A 318 -1.81 -25.06 13.97
CA GLY A 318 -1.93 -25.57 12.60
C GLY A 318 -3.00 -24.80 11.82
N GLU A 319 -2.57 -24.03 10.82
CA GLU A 319 -3.41 -23.33 9.81
C GLU A 319 -4.26 -22.13 10.27
N ASP A 320 -4.80 -22.13 11.50
CA ASP A 320 -5.74 -21.08 11.96
C ASP A 320 -5.09 -19.71 12.27
N GLU A 321 -3.76 -19.69 12.45
CA GLU A 321 -2.98 -18.48 12.71
C GLU A 321 -2.84 -17.58 11.45
N VAL A 322 -3.02 -18.15 10.26
CA VAL A 322 -2.94 -17.44 8.97
C VAL A 322 -4.02 -16.36 8.86
N VAL A 323 -5.18 -16.59 9.47
CA VAL A 323 -6.35 -15.77 9.14
C VAL A 323 -6.68 -14.78 10.27
N THR A 324 -6.22 -14.99 11.52
CA THR A 324 -5.90 -13.94 12.54
C THR A 324 -6.44 -12.52 12.33
N LYS A 325 -5.73 -11.82 11.46
CA LYS A 325 -5.74 -10.39 11.24
C LYS A 325 -5.91 -10.15 9.74
N ILE A 326 -7.16 -10.00 9.32
CA ILE A 326 -7.49 -9.72 7.91
C ILE A 326 -7.11 -8.30 7.49
N ASP A 327 -6.68 -7.44 8.43
CA ASP A 327 -6.17 -6.12 8.12
C ASP A 327 -4.89 -6.15 7.31
N ASP A 328 -3.94 -7.05 7.59
CA ASP A 328 -2.70 -7.16 6.79
C ASP A 328 -3.05 -7.49 5.31
N LEU A 329 -4.03 -8.40 5.12
CA LEU A 329 -4.57 -8.72 3.79
C LEU A 329 -5.25 -7.52 3.14
N ALA A 330 -6.04 -6.76 3.90
CA ALA A 330 -6.70 -5.57 3.39
C ALA A 330 -5.70 -4.48 3.00
N ASP A 331 -4.70 -4.20 3.84
CA ASP A 331 -3.68 -3.19 3.61
C ASP A 331 -2.85 -3.51 2.36
N SER A 332 -2.40 -4.76 2.20
CA SER A 332 -1.66 -5.18 0.99
C SER A 332 -2.47 -5.05 -0.30
N LEU A 333 -3.79 -5.31 -0.29
CA LEU A 333 -4.64 -5.18 -1.49
C LEU A 333 -5.06 -3.73 -1.76
N LEU A 334 -5.46 -2.98 -0.74
CA LEU A 334 -5.83 -1.56 -0.85
C LEU A 334 -4.65 -0.69 -1.31
N GLN A 335 -3.42 -1.00 -0.88
CA GLN A 335 -2.22 -0.34 -1.39
C GLN A 335 -2.04 -0.55 -2.89
N GLY A 336 -2.20 -1.80 -3.36
CA GLY A 336 -2.08 -2.13 -4.77
C GLY A 336 -3.13 -1.42 -5.61
N LEU A 337 -4.39 -1.46 -5.18
CA LEU A 337 -5.49 -0.73 -5.83
C LEU A 337 -5.22 0.78 -5.88
N ALA A 338 -4.64 1.34 -4.81
CA ALA A 338 -4.42 2.78 -4.71
C ALA A 338 -3.36 3.21 -5.72
N TRP A 339 -2.30 2.42 -5.84
CA TRP A 339 -1.26 2.64 -6.82
C TRP A 339 -1.79 2.57 -8.25
N VAL A 340 -2.62 1.58 -8.60
CA VAL A 340 -3.24 1.51 -9.93
C VAL A 340 -4.05 2.78 -10.21
N LYS A 341 -4.84 3.25 -9.22
CA LYS A 341 -5.61 4.49 -9.36
C LYS A 341 -4.72 5.73 -9.47
N TRP A 342 -3.60 5.78 -8.74
CA TRP A 342 -2.63 6.86 -8.84
C TRP A 342 -1.96 6.91 -10.23
N GLU A 343 -1.62 5.76 -10.82
CA GLU A 343 -1.11 5.71 -12.19
C GLU A 343 -2.15 6.18 -13.21
N GLU A 344 -3.41 5.78 -13.05
CA GLU A 344 -4.52 6.28 -13.88
C GLU A 344 -4.65 7.81 -13.77
N ASN A 345 -4.60 8.34 -12.55
CA ASN A 345 -4.65 9.79 -12.30
C ASN A 345 -3.44 10.52 -12.87
N LYS A 346 -2.23 9.93 -12.79
CA LYS A 346 -1.03 10.48 -13.43
C LYS A 346 -1.15 10.52 -14.96
N ALA A 347 -1.77 9.52 -15.57
CA ALA A 347 -2.05 9.53 -17.01
C ALA A 347 -3.01 10.66 -17.43
N ASN A 348 -3.87 11.12 -16.51
CA ASN A 348 -4.78 12.25 -16.72
C ASN A 348 -4.09 13.61 -16.60
N LEU A 349 -2.85 13.69 -16.10
CA LEU A 349 -2.08 14.94 -16.04
C LEU A 349 -1.60 15.45 -17.41
N LYS A 350 -1.99 14.78 -18.51
CA LYS A 350 -1.62 15.15 -19.89
C LYS A 350 -2.51 16.22 -20.51
N SER A 351 -3.66 16.55 -19.89
CA SER A 351 -4.50 17.66 -20.35
C SER A 351 -5.08 18.47 -19.20
N GLN A 352 -5.15 19.78 -19.41
CA GLN A 352 -5.71 20.72 -18.44
C GLN A 352 -7.16 20.35 -18.09
N GLU A 353 -7.96 19.99 -19.08
CA GLU A 353 -9.35 19.56 -18.88
C GLU A 353 -9.47 18.35 -17.98
N ARG A 354 -8.58 17.35 -18.13
CA ARG A 354 -8.57 16.16 -17.30
C ARG A 354 -8.10 16.45 -15.88
N ILE A 355 -7.14 17.36 -15.71
CA ILE A 355 -6.72 17.84 -14.37
C ILE A 355 -7.89 18.52 -13.66
N ILE A 356 -8.64 19.38 -14.35
CA ILE A 356 -9.83 20.04 -13.78
C ILE A 356 -10.87 18.99 -13.40
N ARG A 357 -11.12 17.97 -14.23
CA ARG A 357 -12.02 16.86 -13.90
C ARG A 357 -11.55 16.05 -12.67
N LEU A 358 -10.25 15.84 -12.50
CA LEU A 358 -9.69 15.14 -11.32
C LEU A 358 -9.98 15.90 -10.02
N LEU A 359 -9.98 17.23 -10.07
CA LEU A 359 -10.29 18.07 -8.92
C LEU A 359 -11.77 18.03 -8.51
N GLY A 360 -12.64 17.55 -9.40
CA GLY A 360 -14.09 17.63 -9.23
C GLY A 360 -14.63 19.04 -9.54
N PRO A 361 -15.97 19.19 -9.59
CA PRO A 361 -16.60 20.51 -9.71
C PRO A 361 -16.28 21.45 -8.55
#